data_AF-A0A845Y684-F1
#
_entry.id   AF-A0A845Y684-F1
#
_cell.length_a   1.000
_cell.length_b   1.000
_cell.length_c   1.000
_cell.angle_alpha   90.00
_cell.angle_beta   90.00
_cell.angle_gamma   90.00
#
_symmetry.space_group_name_H-M   'P 1'
#
loop_
_entity.id
_entity.type
_entity.pdbx_description
1 polymer ?
#
loop_
_entity_poly.entity_id
_entity_poly.type
_entity_poly.pdbx_seq_one_letter_code
_entity_poly.pdbx_strand_id
1 'polypeptide(L)' 'MLQSIKGIYKNGEIKLSELPPYVSESLVVVTFLESKTTSKPKHTMQFGMFSGNKQSTEADFEVAEFTGDSEDGLDWT' A
#
# COMPACT_ATOMS: atom_id res chain seq x y z
N MET A 1 27.41 6.28 -11.19
CA MET A 1 26.23 5.39 -11.06
C MET A 1 25.63 5.66 -9.68
N LEU A 2 24.33 5.96 -9.58
CA LEU A 2 23.68 6.19 -8.28
C LEU A 2 23.49 4.84 -7.58
N GLN A 3 23.86 4.76 -6.30
CA GLN A 3 23.64 3.57 -5.47
C GLN A 3 22.60 3.91 -4.41
N SER A 4 21.62 3.03 -4.23
CA SER A 4 20.59 3.17 -3.21
C SER A 4 20.85 2.17 -2.09
N ILE A 5 20.89 2.67 -0.86
CA ILE A 5 21.22 1.88 0.32
C ILE A 5 20.08 2.02 1.32
N LYS A 6 19.65 0.91 1.90
CA LYS A 6 18.61 0.93 2.91
C LYS A 6 19.19 1.39 4.24
N GLY A 7 18.43 2.22 4.95
CA GLY A 7 18.77 2.67 6.28
C GLY A 7 17.52 2.91 7.13
N ILE A 8 17.74 3.11 8.42
CA ILE A 8 16.71 3.46 9.40
C ILE A 8 16.96 4.91 9.82
N TYR A 9 15.97 5.76 9.61
CA TYR A 9 15.97 7.13 10.13
C TYR A 9 15.37 7.15 11.54
N LYS A 10 16.05 7.79 12.49
CA LYS A 10 15.56 8.02 13.85
C LYS A 10 16.17 9.29 14.43
N ASN A 11 15.32 10.23 14.85
CA ASN A 11 15.73 11.47 15.56
C ASN A 11 16.77 12.31 14.81
N GLY A 12 16.67 12.44 13.48
CA GLY A 12 17.63 13.19 12.67
C GLY A 12 18.88 12.40 12.26
N GLU A 13 19.05 11.17 12.76
CA GLU A 13 20.15 10.29 12.39
C GLU A 13 19.68 9.19 11.43
N ILE A 14 20.48 8.90 10.40
CA ILE A 14 20.28 7.76 9.51
C ILE A 14 21.33 6.71 9.83
N LYS A 15 20.89 5.53 10.27
CA LYS A 15 21.75 4.36 10.42
C LYS A 15 21.61 3.48 9.19
N LEU A 16 22.68 3.38 8.41
CA LEU A 16 22.73 2.51 7.24
C LEU A 16 22.61 1.05 7.68
N SER A 17 21.78 0.27 6.98
CA SER A 17 21.68 -1.18 7.19
C SER A 17 22.83 -1.93 6.52
N GLU A 18 23.41 -1.33 5.48
CA GLU A 18 24.49 -1.89 4.68
C GLU A 18 25.56 -0.81 4.46
N LEU A 19 26.83 -1.20 4.48
CA LEU A 19 27.94 -0.29 4.23
C LEU A 19 28.37 -0.42 2.75
N PRO A 20 28.33 0.68 1.98
CA PRO A 20 28.82 0.63 0.61
C PRO A 20 30.34 0.40 0.62
N PRO A 21 30.85 -0.53 -0.21
CA PRO A 21 32.29 -0.74 -0.29
C PRO A 21 32.96 0.48 -0.95
N TYR A 22 34.10 0.89 -0.39
CA TYR A 22 34.97 1.94 -0.95
C TYR A 22 34.39 3.37 -0.97
N VAL A 23 33.42 3.70 -0.10
CA VAL A 23 32.93 5.07 0.06
C VAL A 23 33.26 5.58 1.46
N SER A 24 34.19 6.54 1.54
CA SER A 24 34.55 7.21 2.80
C SER A 24 33.74 8.48 3.04
N GLU A 25 33.45 9.24 1.98
CA GLU A 25 32.69 10.49 2.01
C GLU A 25 31.98 10.69 0.66
N SER A 26 30.72 11.13 0.68
CA SER A 26 29.95 11.47 -0.52
C SER A 26 28.75 12.33 -0.14
N LEU A 27 28.28 13.16 -1.07
CA LEU A 27 26.96 13.78 -0.98
C LEU A 27 25.87 12.71 -1.12
N VAL A 28 24.79 12.85 -0.36
CA VAL A 28 23.67 11.91 -0.32
C VAL A 28 22.34 12.62 -0.49
N VAL A 29 21.38 11.94 -1.11
CA VAL A 29 19.98 12.35 -1.18
C VAL A 29 19.16 11.38 -0.35
N VAL A 30 18.31 11.90 0.54
CA VAL A 30 17.49 11.09 1.44
C VAL A 30 16.06 11.08 0.93
N THR A 31 15.53 9.90 0.66
CA THR A 31 14.12 9.70 0.28
C THR A 31 13.45 8.83 1.33
N PHE A 32 12.37 9.32 1.94
CA PHE A 32 11.58 8.57 2.91
C PHE A 32 10.60 7.67 2.18
N LEU A 33 10.68 6.37 2.46
CA LEU A 33 9.68 5.41 1.98
C LEU A 33 8.50 5.44 2.94
N GLU A 34 7.35 5.90 2.46
CA GLU A 34 6.11 5.77 3.22
C GLU A 34 5.80 4.28 3.41
N SER A 35 5.70 3.84 4.67
CA SER A 35 5.05 2.58 4.93
C SER A 35 3.58 2.80 4.64
N LYS A 36 3.11 2.42 3.44
CA LYS A 36 1.69 2.15 3.26
C LYS A 36 1.35 1.12 4.32
N THR A 37 0.71 1.55 5.39
CA THR A 37 -0.05 0.68 6.26
C THR A 37 -1.15 0.17 5.37
N THR A 38 -0.86 -0.88 4.61
CA THR A 38 -1.90 -1.75 4.11
C THR A 38 -2.54 -2.27 5.38
N SER A 39 -3.63 -1.61 5.78
CA SER A 39 -4.65 -2.24 6.59
C SER A 39 -4.94 -3.51 5.82
N LYS A 40 -4.25 -4.60 6.16
CA LYS A 40 -4.56 -5.90 5.59
C LYS A 40 -6.02 -6.08 5.95
N PRO A 41 -6.95 -6.16 4.98
CA PRO A 41 -8.33 -6.44 5.32
C PRO A 41 -8.28 -7.68 6.20
N LYS A 42 -8.87 -7.57 7.40
CA LYS A 42 -8.76 -8.56 8.47
C LYS A 42 -9.24 -9.95 8.02
N HIS A 43 -9.90 -10.02 6.87
CA HIS A 43 -10.39 -11.21 6.22
C HIS A 43 -10.02 -11.20 4.73
N THR A 44 -9.16 -12.13 4.32
CA THR A 44 -8.96 -12.51 2.91
C THR A 44 -10.17 -13.29 2.38
N MET A 45 -11.05 -13.77 3.26
CA MET A 45 -12.25 -14.54 2.93
C MET A 45 -13.41 -14.03 3.79
N GLN A 46 -14.38 -13.35 3.17
CA GLN A 46 -15.69 -13.13 3.77
C GLN A 46 -16.57 -14.32 3.36
N PHE A 47 -17.29 -14.93 4.31
CA PHE A 47 -18.34 -15.90 3.95
C PHE A 47 -19.33 -15.18 3.04
N GLY A 48 -19.72 -15.81 1.93
CA GLY A 48 -20.69 -15.21 1.02
C GLY A 48 -21.94 -14.77 1.77
N MET A 49 -22.37 -13.54 1.55
CA MET A 49 -23.51 -12.84 2.19
C MET A 49 -24.82 -13.62 2.31
N PHE A 50 -24.95 -14.75 1.63
CA PHE A 50 -26.14 -15.59 1.63
C PHE A 50 -26.04 -16.81 2.56
N SER A 51 -24.95 -16.97 3.32
CA SER A 51 -24.87 -18.03 4.33
C SER A 51 -25.50 -17.59 5.65
N GLY A 52 -26.78 -17.92 5.85
CA GLY A 52 -27.49 -17.74 7.12
C GLY A 52 -28.97 -17.45 6.99
N ASN A 53 -29.65 -17.20 8.12
CA ASN A 53 -31.07 -16.85 8.21
C ASN A 53 -31.34 -15.34 8.11
N LYS A 54 -30.34 -14.54 7.72
CA LYS A 54 -30.46 -13.08 7.61
C LYS A 54 -30.66 -12.71 6.14
N GLN A 55 -31.71 -11.95 5.85
CA GLN A 55 -31.98 -11.43 4.52
C GLN A 55 -30.93 -10.36 4.16
N SER A 56 -30.36 -10.47 2.98
CA SER A 56 -29.38 -9.49 2.47
C SER A 56 -30.03 -8.10 2.30
N THR A 57 -29.24 -7.07 2.53
CA THR A 57 -29.57 -5.65 2.40
C THR A 57 -28.69 -5.01 1.32
N GLU A 58 -29.04 -3.81 0.83
CA GLU A 58 -28.28 -3.13 -0.24
C GLU A 58 -26.79 -2.94 0.12
N ALA A 59 -26.51 -2.63 1.38
CA ALA A 59 -25.16 -2.43 1.90
C ALA A 59 -24.26 -3.67 1.72
N ASP A 60 -24.86 -4.86 1.64
CA ASP A 60 -24.13 -6.09 1.41
C ASP A 60 -23.56 -6.13 -0.04
N PHE A 61 -24.24 -5.53 -1.01
CA PHE A 61 -23.86 -5.56 -2.42
C PHE A 61 -22.90 -4.44 -2.86
N GLU A 62 -22.64 -3.44 -2.00
CA GLU A 62 -21.75 -2.30 -2.32
C GLU A 62 -20.37 -2.74 -2.83
N VAL A 63 -19.80 -3.83 -2.29
CA VAL A 63 -18.47 -4.33 -2.69
C VAL A 63 -18.48 -4.94 -4.10
N ALA A 64 -19.64 -5.39 -4.58
CA ALA A 64 -19.83 -5.95 -5.91
C ALA A 64 -20.43 -4.93 -6.89
N GLU A 65 -20.71 -3.70 -6.44
CA GLU A 65 -21.26 -2.65 -7.29
C GLU A 65 -20.24 -2.28 -8.36
N PHE A 66 -20.63 -2.50 -9.61
CA PHE A 66 -19.80 -2.14 -10.75
C PHE A 66 -19.84 -0.63 -10.91
N THR A 67 -18.78 0.02 -10.45
CA THR A 67 -18.47 1.40 -10.81
C THR A 67 -17.52 1.33 -11.99
N GLY A 68 -18.04 1.63 -13.19
CA GLY A 68 -17.24 1.57 -14.42
C GLY A 68 -15.94 2.35 -14.31
N ASP A 69 -14.89 1.91 -14.99
CA ASP A 69 -13.59 2.58 -14.94
C ASP A 69 -13.72 4.02 -15.42
N SER A 70 -13.54 4.96 -14.49
CA SER A 70 -13.60 6.41 -14.77
C SER A 70 -12.58 6.88 -15.82
N GLU A 71 -11.56 6.06 -16.10
CA GLU A 71 -10.50 6.37 -17.07
C GLU A 71 -10.89 6.03 -18.52
N ASP A 72 -11.94 5.25 -18.75
CA ASP A 72 -12.34 4.83 -20.09
C ASP A 72 -13.13 5.90 -20.86
N GLY A 73 -13.49 7.01 -20.19
CA GLY A 73 -14.20 8.14 -20.78
C GLY A 73 -15.61 7.80 -21.30
N LEU A 74 -16.14 6.63 -20.91
CA LEU A 74 -17.45 6.14 -21.28
C LEU A 74 -18.41 6.35 -20.11
N ASP A 75 -19.57 6.93 -20.40
CA ASP A 75 -20.63 7.13 -19.43
C ASP A 75 -21.43 5.83 -19.28
N TRP A 76 -21.12 5.08 -18.22
CA TRP A 76 -21.78 3.80 -17.88
C TRP A 76 -22.95 3.98 -16.91
N THR A 77 -23.39 5.23 -16.71
CA THR A 77 -24.49 5.61 -15.82
C THR A 77 -25.85 5.23 -16.40
#